data_AF-A0A352DQC1-F1
#
_entry.id   AF-A0A352DQC1-F1
#
_cell.length_a   1.000
_cell.length_b   1.000
_cell.length_c   1.000
_cell.angle_alpha   90.00
_cell.angle_beta   90.00
_cell.angle_gamma   90.00
#
_symmetry.space_group_name_H-M   'P 1'
#
loop_
_entity.id
_entity.type
_entity.pdbx_description
1 polymer ?
#
loop_
_entity_poly.entity_id
_entity_poly.type
_entity_poly.pdbx_seq_one_letter_code
_entity_poly.pdbx_strand_id
1 'polypeptide(L)'
;MYDIRSLKAEEFISDEEIKATLAYADEHKHDRELIESLLEKARPKKTGRGVECPGLTHREASVLLACDLPEMDEKIYAIAREIKEAFYGDRIVMFAPLYLSNYCVNKCVYCPYHVQNKEIPRKKLTQEEVRDEVIALQDMGHKRLAIEAGEDPVNNPIEYILE
;
A
#
# COMPACT_ATOMS: atom_id res chain seq x y z
N MET A 1 24.10 -0.82 -11.17
CA MET A 1 24.50 -0.15 -9.91
C MET A 1 23.23 0.40 -9.31
N TYR A 2 22.92 0.05 -8.06
CA TYR A 2 21.70 0.52 -7.39
C TYR A 2 21.71 2.05 -7.27
N ASP A 3 20.64 2.70 -7.69
CA ASP A 3 20.42 4.14 -7.55
C ASP A 3 18.98 4.43 -7.14
N ILE A 4 18.78 4.78 -5.88
CA ILE A 4 17.46 5.10 -5.30
C ILE A 4 16.77 6.30 -5.95
N ARG A 5 17.50 7.13 -6.72
CA ARG A 5 16.95 8.31 -7.38
C ARG A 5 16.68 8.09 -8.87
N SER A 6 16.92 6.89 -9.38
CA SER A 6 16.65 6.58 -10.79
C SER A 6 15.15 6.61 -11.10
N LEU A 7 14.82 6.96 -12.34
CA LEU A 7 13.46 6.87 -12.89
C LEU A 7 13.18 5.52 -13.55
N LYS A 8 14.17 4.62 -13.62
CA LYS A 8 14.02 3.28 -14.20
C LYS A 8 13.95 2.23 -13.11
N ALA A 9 12.89 1.42 -13.14
CA ALA A 9 12.57 0.46 -12.08
C ALA A 9 13.72 -0.50 -11.78
N GLU A 10 14.39 -0.99 -12.81
CA GLU A 10 15.52 -1.92 -12.70
C GLU A 10 16.77 -1.32 -12.05
N GLU A 11 16.86 0.00 -11.93
CA GLU A 11 18.00 0.70 -11.31
C GLU A 11 17.75 0.99 -9.81
N PHE A 12 16.49 1.16 -9.39
CA PHE A 12 16.11 1.41 -7.98
C PHE A 12 15.41 0.23 -7.28
N ILE A 13 14.97 -0.80 -8.01
CA ILE A 13 14.51 -2.10 -7.47
C ILE A 13 15.55 -3.15 -7.83
N SER A 14 16.56 -3.30 -6.96
CA SER A 14 17.67 -4.23 -7.16
C SER A 14 17.56 -5.43 -6.23
N ASP A 15 17.50 -6.64 -6.81
CA ASP A 15 17.47 -7.91 -6.05
C ASP A 15 18.71 -8.08 -5.15
N GLU A 16 19.89 -7.66 -5.63
CA GLU A 16 21.13 -7.67 -4.84
C GLU A 16 21.03 -6.76 -3.61
N GLU A 17 20.49 -5.55 -3.77
CA GLU A 17 20.31 -4.60 -2.66
C GLU A 17 19.24 -5.09 -1.68
N ILE A 18 18.16 -5.69 -2.17
CA ILE A 18 17.10 -6.29 -1.33
C ILE A 18 17.68 -7.42 -0.50
N LYS A 19 18.44 -8.34 -1.12
CA LYS A 19 19.09 -9.46 -0.40
C LYS A 19 20.10 -8.97 0.62
N ALA A 20 20.92 -7.97 0.28
CA ALA A 20 21.86 -7.37 1.21
C ALA A 20 21.13 -6.69 2.40
N THR A 21 19.99 -6.05 2.13
CA THR A 21 19.14 -5.42 3.15
C THR A 21 18.51 -6.45 4.08
N LEU A 22 18.00 -7.56 3.55
CA LEU A 22 17.43 -8.64 4.35
C LEU A 22 18.49 -9.33 5.22
N ALA A 23 19.67 -9.61 4.65
CA ALA A 23 20.79 -10.18 5.42
C ALA A 23 21.23 -9.27 6.56
N TYR A 24 21.35 -7.96 6.29
CA TYR A 24 21.62 -6.96 7.33
C TYR A 24 20.53 -6.96 8.42
N ALA A 25 19.26 -7.02 8.03
CA ALA A 25 18.17 -7.08 8.99
C ALA A 25 18.22 -8.35 9.86
N ASP A 26 18.51 -9.51 9.27
CA ASP A 26 18.64 -10.78 9.99
C ASP A 26 19.81 -10.77 10.99
N GLU A 27 20.93 -10.14 10.64
CA GLU A 27 22.09 -9.97 11.53
C GLU A 27 21.75 -9.07 12.73
N HIS A 28 20.89 -8.07 12.53
CA HIS A 28 20.58 -7.04 13.52
C HIS A 28 19.20 -7.16 14.20
N LYS A 29 18.42 -8.21 13.90
CA LYS A 29 17.05 -8.34 14.40
C LYS A 29 16.89 -8.43 15.92
N HIS A 30 17.96 -8.71 16.66
CA HIS A 30 17.98 -8.69 18.12
C HIS A 30 18.87 -7.58 18.71
N ASP A 31 19.40 -6.69 17.87
CA ASP A 31 20.23 -5.56 18.28
C ASP A 31 19.34 -4.47 18.89
N ARG A 32 19.10 -4.58 20.20
CA ARG A 32 18.19 -3.69 20.93
C ARG A 32 18.58 -2.22 20.82
N GLU A 33 19.88 -1.92 20.89
CA GLU A 33 20.37 -0.54 20.84
C GLU A 33 20.09 0.08 19.47
N LEU A 34 20.40 -0.66 18.40
CA LEU A 34 20.07 -0.24 17.05
C LEU A 34 18.55 -0.06 16.89
N ILE A 35 17.75 -1.07 17.23
CA ILE A 35 16.29 -1.03 17.08
C ILE A 35 15.69 0.18 17.82
N GLU A 36 16.11 0.43 19.05
CA GLU A 36 15.65 1.59 19.83
C GLU A 36 16.05 2.92 19.18
N SER A 37 17.26 3.00 18.62
CA SER A 37 17.70 4.20 17.90
C SER A 37 16.87 4.46 16.63
N LEU A 38 16.46 3.40 15.91
CA LEU A 38 15.61 3.51 14.72
C LEU A 38 14.19 3.95 15.08
N LEU A 39 13.65 3.41 16.17
CA LEU A 39 12.36 3.82 16.71
C LEU A 39 12.35 5.30 17.11
N GLU A 40 13.39 5.76 17.80
CA GLU A 40 13.52 7.17 18.17
C GLU A 40 13.76 8.08 16.96
N LYS A 41 14.43 7.59 15.91
CA LYS A 41 14.56 8.31 14.64
C LYS A 41 13.19 8.51 13.97
N ALA A 42 12.33 7.50 13.99
CA ALA A 42 11.01 7.54 13.35
C ALA A 42 9.99 8.41 14.10
N ARG A 43 10.17 8.57 15.42
CA ARG A 43 9.27 9.30 16.32
C ARG A 43 9.00 10.75 15.86
N PRO A 44 7.76 11.25 15.95
CA PRO A 44 7.41 12.61 15.54
C PRO A 44 8.04 13.67 16.45
N LYS A 45 8.65 14.68 15.84
CA LYS A 45 9.33 15.77 16.55
C LYS A 45 8.59 17.09 16.29
N LYS A 46 8.20 17.78 17.36
CA LYS A 46 7.61 19.11 17.27
C LYS A 46 8.72 20.12 16.97
N THR A 47 8.57 20.87 15.87
CA THR A 47 9.46 21.96 15.49
C THR A 47 8.70 23.28 15.53
N GLY A 48 9.40 24.41 15.38
CA GLY A 48 8.75 25.73 15.28
C GLY A 48 7.82 25.86 14.06
N ARG A 49 7.82 24.89 13.14
CA ARG A 49 7.02 24.88 11.90
C ARG A 49 5.92 23.80 11.89
N GLY A 50 5.79 22.99 12.94
CA GLY A 50 4.79 21.93 13.03
C GLY A 50 5.34 20.64 13.62
N VAL A 51 4.96 19.50 13.04
CA VAL A 51 5.50 18.18 13.38
C VAL A 51 6.27 17.63 12.20
N GLU A 52 7.46 17.09 12.45
CA GLU A 52 8.32 16.48 11.45
C GLU A 52 8.66 15.03 11.85
N CYS A 53 8.69 14.14 10.86
CA CYS A 53 9.20 12.78 10.98
C CYS A 53 10.32 12.60 9.94
N PRO A 54 11.55 12.31 10.35
CA PRO A 54 12.66 12.05 9.42
C PRO A 54 12.44 10.85 8.50
N GLY A 55 11.57 9.92 8.91
CA GLY A 55 11.35 8.66 8.22
C GLY A 55 12.51 7.66 8.42
N LEU A 56 12.32 6.47 7.85
CA LEU A 56 13.31 5.41 7.82
C LEU A 56 13.69 5.11 6.36
N THR A 57 14.94 4.72 6.15
CA THR A 57 15.37 4.11 4.89
C THR A 57 14.78 2.70 4.76
N HIS A 58 14.78 2.13 3.55
CA HIS A 58 14.33 0.75 3.32
C HIS A 58 15.13 -0.26 4.17
N ARG A 59 16.43 -0.02 4.36
CA ARG A 59 17.28 -0.89 5.17
C ARG A 59 16.98 -0.82 6.67
N GLU A 60 16.75 0.38 7.20
CA GLU A 60 16.35 0.57 8.60
C GLU A 60 14.95 -0.01 8.86
N ALA A 61 14.00 0.20 7.94
CA ALA A 61 12.68 -0.41 8.02
C ALA A 61 12.76 -1.94 8.01
N SER A 62 13.68 -2.53 7.23
CA SER A 62 13.89 -3.98 7.19
C SER A 62 14.34 -4.55 8.53
N VAL A 63 15.17 -3.83 9.31
CA VAL A 63 15.56 -4.27 10.67
C VAL A 63 14.33 -4.35 11.57
N LEU A 64 13.44 -3.35 11.53
CA LEU A 64 12.21 -3.36 12.32
C LEU A 64 11.23 -4.46 11.87
N LEU A 65 11.19 -4.79 10.58
CA LEU A 65 10.37 -5.89 10.06
C LEU A 65 10.90 -7.27 10.45
N ALA A 66 12.22 -7.43 10.60
CA ALA A 66 12.86 -8.70 10.97
C ALA A 66 12.91 -8.93 12.49
N CYS A 67 12.78 -7.86 13.29
CA CYS A 67 12.72 -7.91 14.74
C CYS A 67 11.56 -8.79 15.21
N ASP A 68 11.86 -9.79 16.04
CA ASP A 68 10.90 -10.73 16.62
C ASP A 68 10.82 -10.62 18.16
N LEU A 69 11.35 -9.53 18.73
CA LEU A 69 11.29 -9.20 20.16
C LEU A 69 9.91 -8.60 20.52
N PRO A 70 9.07 -9.27 21.33
CA PRO A 70 7.71 -8.80 21.62
C PRO A 70 7.64 -7.41 22.26
N GLU A 71 8.62 -7.04 23.09
CA GLU A 71 8.66 -5.71 23.70
C GLU A 71 8.96 -4.59 22.68
N MET A 72 9.59 -4.92 21.55
CA MET A 72 9.88 -3.96 20.48
C MET A 72 8.65 -3.77 19.58
N ASP A 73 7.86 -4.81 19.35
CA ASP A 73 6.57 -4.70 18.65
C ASP A 73 5.63 -3.71 19.34
N GLU A 74 5.53 -3.79 20.68
CA GLU A 74 4.72 -2.84 21.45
C GLU A 74 5.22 -1.40 21.29
N LYS A 75 6.55 -1.19 21.23
CA LYS A 75 7.13 0.14 20.95
C LYS A 75 6.85 0.60 19.52
N ILE A 76 6.92 -0.30 18.54
CA ILE A 76 6.56 -0.02 17.14
C ILE A 76 5.12 0.45 17.07
N TYR A 77 4.18 -0.26 17.69
CA TYR A 77 2.76 0.12 17.70
C TYR A 77 2.52 1.46 18.42
N ALA A 78 3.19 1.69 19.54
CA ALA A 78 3.10 2.96 20.27
C ALA A 78 3.57 4.13 19.41
N ILE A 79 4.74 4.02 18.76
CA ILE A 79 5.29 5.08 17.92
C ILE A 79 4.47 5.27 16.65
N ALA A 80 4.00 4.20 16.01
CA ALA A 80 3.10 4.29 14.87
C ALA A 80 1.81 5.06 15.22
N ARG A 81 1.28 4.86 16.44
CA ARG A 81 0.13 5.62 16.96
C ARG A 81 0.48 7.09 17.19
N GLU A 82 1.63 7.39 17.81
CA GLU A 82 2.11 8.76 18.00
C GLU A 82 2.21 9.50 16.65
N ILE A 83 2.79 8.85 15.63
CA ILE A 83 2.87 9.39 14.26
C ILE A 83 1.46 9.62 13.70
N LYS A 84 0.57 8.63 13.80
CA LYS A 84 -0.82 8.75 13.32
C LYS A 84 -1.51 9.95 13.95
N GLU A 85 -1.45 10.08 15.26
CA GLU A 85 -2.10 11.16 16.00
C GLU A 85 -1.50 12.53 15.67
N ALA A 86 -0.17 12.61 15.54
CA ALA A 86 0.51 13.89 15.30
C ALA A 86 0.21 14.48 13.91
N PHE A 87 0.04 13.64 12.88
CA PHE A 87 -0.24 14.10 11.51
C PHE A 87 -1.73 14.03 11.13
N TYR A 88 -2.40 12.95 11.53
CA TYR A 88 -3.77 12.64 11.09
C TYR A 88 -4.82 12.80 12.20
N GLY A 89 -4.41 12.90 13.47
CA GLY A 89 -5.33 12.89 14.60
C GLY A 89 -6.21 11.64 14.59
N ASP A 90 -7.45 11.78 15.07
CA ASP A 90 -8.44 10.69 15.08
C ASP A 90 -9.24 10.54 13.78
N ARG A 91 -8.86 11.29 12.73
CA ARG A 91 -9.60 11.30 11.47
C ARG A 91 -9.39 9.98 10.73
N ILE A 92 -10.49 9.37 10.30
CA ILE A 92 -10.52 8.21 9.41
C ILE A 92 -11.26 8.62 8.14
N VAL A 93 -10.63 8.42 6.99
CA VAL A 93 -11.25 8.70 5.69
C VAL A 93 -11.92 7.43 5.18
N MET A 94 -13.21 7.53 4.87
CA MET A 94 -14.00 6.43 4.31
C MET A 94 -14.11 6.58 2.78
N PHE A 95 -14.00 5.46 2.06
CA PHE A 95 -14.26 5.35 0.62
C PHE A 95 -14.87 3.98 0.31
N ALA A 96 -15.44 3.83 -0.88
CA ALA A 96 -15.96 2.54 -1.36
C ALA A 96 -15.27 2.14 -2.67
N PRO A 97 -14.90 0.86 -2.86
CA PRO A 97 -14.51 0.36 -4.16
C PRO A 97 -15.74 0.21 -5.07
N LEU A 98 -15.61 0.55 -6.34
CA LEU A 98 -16.60 0.34 -7.40
C LEU A 98 -15.99 -0.54 -8.49
N TYR A 99 -16.42 -1.78 -8.56
CA TYR A 99 -15.94 -2.75 -9.55
C TYR A 99 -16.72 -2.63 -10.85
N LEU A 100 -16.11 -2.04 -11.87
CA LEU A 100 -16.75 -1.79 -13.16
C LEU A 100 -16.80 -3.04 -14.04
N SER A 101 -15.73 -3.84 -14.01
CA SER A 101 -15.62 -5.02 -14.86
C SER A 101 -14.66 -6.06 -14.32
N ASN A 102 -15.06 -7.32 -14.40
CA ASN A 102 -14.22 -8.46 -14.03
C ASN A 102 -13.65 -9.22 -15.24
N TYR A 103 -13.79 -8.69 -16.47
CA TYR A 103 -13.05 -9.20 -17.63
C TYR A 103 -11.57 -8.95 -17.42
N CYS A 104 -10.74 -9.98 -17.60
CA CYS A 104 -9.29 -9.89 -17.41
C CYS A 104 -8.58 -10.96 -18.25
N VAL A 105 -7.54 -10.57 -18.97
CA VAL A 105 -6.72 -11.48 -19.80
C VAL A 105 -5.56 -12.11 -19.03
N ASN A 106 -5.24 -11.56 -17.85
CA ASN A 106 -4.12 -12.02 -17.04
C ASN A 106 -4.38 -13.37 -16.34
N LYS A 107 -3.29 -13.98 -15.89
CA LYS A 107 -3.25 -15.31 -15.25
C LYS A 107 -2.71 -15.24 -13.82
N CYS A 108 -2.96 -14.15 -13.10
CA CYS A 108 -2.46 -13.96 -11.74
C CYS A 108 -2.93 -15.12 -10.84
N VAL A 109 -1.98 -15.87 -10.28
CA VAL A 109 -2.25 -17.10 -9.51
C VAL A 109 -3.04 -16.88 -8.22
N TYR A 110 -3.13 -15.62 -7.77
CA TYR A 110 -3.80 -15.20 -6.55
C TYR A 110 -5.15 -14.49 -6.81
N CYS A 111 -5.51 -14.20 -8.07
CA CYS A 111 -6.65 -13.36 -8.38
C CYS A 111 -7.82 -14.18 -8.92
N PRO A 112 -9.04 -14.08 -8.35
CA PRO A 112 -10.20 -14.83 -8.84
C PRO A 112 -10.64 -14.41 -10.26
N TYR A 113 -10.33 -13.19 -10.70
CA TYR A 113 -10.67 -12.69 -12.04
C TYR A 113 -9.70 -13.18 -13.12
N HIS A 114 -8.66 -13.93 -12.79
CA HIS A 114 -7.75 -14.46 -13.79
C HIS A 114 -8.48 -15.24 -14.88
N VAL A 115 -7.98 -15.20 -16.12
CA VAL A 115 -8.67 -15.70 -17.32
C VAL A 115 -8.93 -17.21 -17.30
N GLN A 116 -8.16 -17.96 -16.51
CA GLN A 116 -8.32 -19.42 -16.39
C GLN A 116 -9.50 -19.79 -15.50
N ASN A 117 -9.95 -18.92 -14.60
CA ASN A 117 -11.16 -19.16 -13.83
C ASN A 117 -12.39 -19.07 -14.77
N LYS A 118 -13.05 -20.21 -14.98
CA LYS A 118 -14.27 -20.33 -15.78
C LYS A 118 -15.55 -20.44 -14.94
N GLU A 119 -15.42 -20.49 -13.62
CA GLU A 119 -16.55 -20.61 -12.70
C GLU A 119 -17.21 -19.27 -12.39
N ILE A 120 -16.46 -18.17 -12.53
CA ILE A 120 -16.98 -16.80 -12.31
C ILE A 120 -17.55 -16.23 -13.61
N PRO A 121 -18.84 -15.85 -13.64
CA PRO A 121 -19.44 -15.14 -14.78
C PRO A 121 -18.75 -13.81 -15.04
N ARG A 122 -18.55 -13.49 -16.32
CA ARG A 122 -17.93 -12.22 -16.72
C ARG A 122 -18.98 -11.13 -16.88
N LYS A 123 -18.75 -9.99 -16.24
CA LYS A 123 -19.64 -8.83 -16.23
C LYS A 123 -18.82 -7.56 -16.39
N LYS A 124 -19.36 -6.66 -17.21
CA LYS A 124 -18.94 -5.27 -17.40
C LYS A 124 -20.19 -4.43 -17.21
N LEU A 125 -20.12 -3.40 -16.37
CA LEU A 125 -21.25 -2.50 -16.13
C LEU A 125 -21.47 -1.60 -17.35
N THR A 126 -22.72 -1.41 -17.75
CA THR A 126 -23.09 -0.32 -18.66
C THR A 126 -23.03 1.02 -17.91
N GLN A 127 -23.00 2.15 -18.63
CA GLN A 127 -23.03 3.47 -17.99
C GLN A 127 -24.31 3.71 -17.16
N GLU A 128 -25.42 3.05 -17.51
CA GLU A 128 -26.64 3.06 -16.72
C GLU A 128 -26.45 2.27 -15.41
N GLU A 129 -25.88 1.06 -15.47
CA GLU A 129 -25.58 0.29 -14.26
C GLU A 129 -24.55 1.00 -13.37
N VAL A 130 -23.54 1.66 -13.94
CA VAL A 130 -22.57 2.48 -13.19
C VAL A 130 -23.28 3.61 -12.45
N ARG A 131 -24.20 4.31 -13.10
CA ARG A 131 -25.02 5.35 -12.47
C ARG A 131 -25.80 4.79 -11.28
N ASP A 132 -26.44 3.64 -11.45
CA ASP A 132 -27.25 3.01 -10.40
C ASP A 132 -26.38 2.58 -9.20
N GLU A 133 -25.21 2.00 -9.44
CA GLU A 133 -24.24 1.66 -8.38
C GLU A 133 -23.75 2.92 -7.64
N VAL A 134 -23.48 4.00 -8.38
CA VAL A 134 -23.06 5.27 -7.76
C VAL A 134 -24.18 5.86 -6.92
N ILE A 135 -25.44 5.83 -7.37
CA ILE A 135 -26.60 6.27 -6.58
C ILE A 135 -26.69 5.47 -5.29
N ALA A 136 -26.61 4.14 -5.36
CA ALA A 136 -26.65 3.27 -4.18
C ALA A 136 -25.52 3.62 -3.18
N LEU A 137 -24.30 3.84 -3.67
CA LEU A 137 -23.16 4.24 -2.83
C LEU A 137 -23.34 5.64 -2.23
N GLN A 138 -23.95 6.57 -2.98
CA GLN A 138 -24.28 7.91 -2.47
C GLN A 138 -25.33 7.85 -1.35
N ASP A 139 -26.35 7.01 -1.51
CA ASP A 139 -27.41 6.77 -0.51
C ASP A 139 -26.85 6.11 0.76
N MET A 140 -25.80 5.29 0.64
CA MET A 140 -25.01 4.78 1.78
C MET A 140 -24.14 5.85 2.45
N GLY A 141 -24.07 7.06 1.89
CA GLY A 141 -23.31 8.18 2.43
C GLY A 141 -21.90 8.32 1.85
N HIS A 142 -21.45 7.46 0.95
CA HIS A 142 -20.11 7.57 0.35
C HIS A 142 -19.94 8.85 -0.49
N LYS A 143 -18.71 9.38 -0.48
CA LYS A 143 -18.31 10.59 -1.21
C LYS A 143 -16.96 10.44 -1.91
N ARG A 144 -16.34 9.25 -1.82
CA ARG A 144 -15.04 8.91 -2.39
C ARG A 144 -15.13 7.49 -2.91
N LEU A 145 -14.75 7.28 -4.17
CA LEU A 145 -14.78 5.99 -4.83
C LEU A 145 -13.37 5.61 -5.30
N ALA A 146 -13.07 4.32 -5.24
CA ALA A 146 -11.92 3.71 -5.91
C ALA A 146 -12.46 2.84 -7.05
N ILE A 147 -12.17 3.21 -8.29
CA ILE A 147 -12.63 2.47 -9.46
C ILE A 147 -11.70 1.29 -9.71
N GLU A 148 -12.26 0.11 -9.88
CA GLU A 148 -11.53 -1.14 -10.10
C GLU A 148 -12.04 -1.85 -11.35
N ALA A 149 -11.14 -2.29 -12.22
CA ALA A 149 -11.46 -3.09 -13.40
C ALA A 149 -10.33 -4.07 -13.73
N GLY A 150 -10.67 -5.24 -14.25
CA GLY A 150 -9.68 -6.16 -14.80
C GLY A 150 -9.06 -5.64 -16.12
N GLU A 151 -7.87 -6.12 -16.45
CA GLU A 151 -7.18 -5.73 -17.68
C GLU A 151 -7.69 -6.56 -18.86
N ASP A 152 -8.46 -5.95 -19.76
CA ASP A 152 -8.90 -6.58 -21.00
C ASP A 152 -9.04 -5.51 -22.09
N PRO A 153 -8.12 -5.41 -23.06
CA PRO A 153 -8.15 -4.34 -24.07
C PRO A 153 -9.39 -4.36 -24.99
N VAL A 154 -10.11 -5.48 -25.08
CA VAL A 154 -11.30 -5.60 -25.92
C VAL A 154 -12.56 -5.26 -25.12
N ASN A 155 -12.68 -5.84 -23.93
CA ASN A 155 -13.87 -5.65 -23.09
C ASN A 155 -13.78 -4.36 -22.24
N ASN A 156 -12.60 -4.01 -21.75
CA ASN A 156 -12.32 -2.86 -20.88
C ASN A 156 -11.29 -1.91 -21.53
N PRO A 157 -11.57 -1.34 -22.72
CA PRO A 157 -10.68 -0.36 -23.34
C PRO A 157 -10.60 0.91 -22.47
N ILE A 158 -9.55 1.71 -22.64
CA ILE A 158 -9.35 2.92 -21.83
C ILE A 158 -10.51 3.91 -21.97
N GLU A 159 -11.13 3.96 -23.16
CA GLU A 159 -12.28 4.81 -23.44
C GLU A 159 -13.47 4.49 -22.52
N TYR A 160 -13.68 3.22 -22.15
CA TYR A 160 -14.72 2.83 -21.20
C TYR A 160 -14.44 3.33 -19.78
N ILE A 161 -13.17 3.43 -19.38
CA ILE A 161 -12.79 3.92 -18.06
C ILE A 161 -12.87 5.45 -17.98
N LEU A 162 -12.70 6.13 -19.12
CA LEU A 162 -12.75 7.59 -19.21
C LEU A 162 -14.17 8.15 -19.38
N GLU A 163 -15.09 7.37 -19.92
CA GLU A 163 -16.52 7.70 -20.07
C GLU A 163 -17.25 7.71 -18.72
#